data_AF-A0AB39WAQ0-F1
#
_entry.id   AF-A0AB39WAQ0-F1
#
_cell.length_a   1.000
_cell.length_b   1.000
_cell.length_c   1.000
_cell.angle_alpha   90.00
_cell.angle_beta   90.00
_cell.angle_gamma   90.00
#
_symmetry.space_group_name_H-M   'P 1'
#
loop_
_entity.id
_entity.type
_entity.pdbx_description
1 polymer ?
#
loop_
_entity_poly.entity_id
_entity_poly.type
_entity_poly.pdbx_seq_one_letter_code
_entity_poly.pdbx_strand_id
1 'polypeptide(L)'
;MKKYFNFLIFLFLALLSTRIFSFTLIEKVYFDYVEIIISVILVLVFLFKAKNILRLKWVFPEVKWILITTVFSFLPALLFHDQEISLGLLASRTTYFWLGYYLLKVNNVKLRDLHNVMLVMGFVWSLIMIIQQITYPVIYFNFLNGSEFEINRYEERGNLLRIFIDGSLFGFYFLFFYWGKFIKKLTLRTIFMIVLGLSAVLFTGSRQIIFSIFVVFLFSFFSKIKSITRYNTSFIYVFVNLIFIVITFAGDYLLSLVTLSLDQNVTSDNYIRILEMKFFVFEYWPNFLAVFIGNGWEHALSSYGVEIGNFKYMNGFYRSDIGLLGAFNKFGIVYLLVILSLFYRIIKKGSKLFVPDFIQYFFLLVLLTSISGANYFEIPSCIFILISILYILDKTNEKNSNCNTHI
;
A
#
# COMPACT_ATOMS: atom_id res chain seq x y z
N MET A 1 -24.72 18.34 -12.94
CA MET A 1 -24.39 16.98 -13.43
C MET A 1 -22.89 16.73 -13.64
N LYS A 2 -22.15 17.49 -14.47
CA LYS A 2 -20.69 17.25 -14.72
C LYS A 2 -19.78 17.19 -13.48
N LYS A 3 -20.11 17.88 -12.38
CA LYS A 3 -19.32 17.90 -11.14
C LYS A 3 -19.29 16.55 -10.41
N TYR A 4 -20.42 15.84 -10.40
CA TYR A 4 -20.53 14.54 -9.72
C TYR A 4 -20.04 13.39 -10.61
N PHE A 5 -20.10 13.55 -11.94
CA PHE A 5 -19.69 12.53 -12.89
C PHE A 5 -18.23 12.07 -12.70
N ASN A 6 -17.29 13.03 -12.59
CA ASN A 6 -15.88 12.69 -12.36
C ASN A 6 -15.66 11.99 -11.02
N PHE A 7 -16.32 12.46 -9.96
CA PHE A 7 -16.25 11.82 -8.65
C PHE A 7 -16.75 10.37 -8.71
N LEU A 8 -17.87 10.11 -9.38
CA LEU A 8 -18.43 8.76 -9.53
C LEU A 8 -17.51 7.84 -10.32
N ILE A 9 -16.88 8.32 -11.41
CA ILE A 9 -15.89 7.54 -12.16
C ILE A 9 -14.72 7.15 -11.28
N PHE A 10 -14.16 8.09 -10.51
CA PHE A 10 -13.02 7.79 -9.65
C PHE A 10 -13.41 6.88 -8.48
N LEU A 11 -14.61 7.04 -7.93
CA LEU A 11 -15.13 6.13 -6.92
C LEU A 11 -15.27 4.72 -7.49
N PHE A 12 -15.81 4.58 -8.71
CA PHE A 12 -15.92 3.30 -9.39
C PHE A 12 -14.54 2.64 -9.61
N LEU A 13 -13.57 3.40 -10.13
CA LEU A 13 -12.19 2.89 -10.31
C LEU A 13 -11.53 2.51 -8.97
N ALA A 14 -11.77 3.28 -7.91
CA ALA A 14 -11.27 2.97 -6.58
C ALA A 14 -11.90 1.67 -6.05
N LEU A 15 -13.21 1.48 -6.19
CA LEU A 15 -13.91 0.25 -5.81
C LEU A 15 -13.42 -0.95 -6.60
N LEU A 16 -13.21 -0.82 -7.91
CA LEU A 16 -12.64 -1.90 -8.72
C LEU A 16 -11.21 -2.24 -8.27
N SER A 17 -10.40 -1.23 -7.95
CA SER A 17 -9.03 -1.46 -7.46
C SER A 17 -8.98 -2.25 -6.15
N THR A 18 -9.99 -2.12 -5.29
CA THR A 18 -10.12 -2.87 -4.03
C THR A 18 -10.94 -4.15 -4.19
N ARG A 19 -11.33 -4.54 -5.41
CA ARG A 19 -12.24 -5.67 -5.64
C ARG A 19 -13.53 -5.56 -4.81
N ILE A 20 -14.03 -4.33 -4.68
CA ILE A 20 -15.14 -3.95 -3.81
C ILE A 20 -14.86 -4.35 -2.35
N PHE A 21 -13.67 -4.01 -1.86
CA PHE A 21 -13.14 -4.42 -0.55
C PHE A 21 -13.07 -5.95 -0.38
N SER A 22 -12.78 -6.66 -1.48
CA SER A 22 -12.76 -8.14 -1.55
C SER A 22 -14.10 -8.78 -1.19
N PHE A 23 -15.19 -8.30 -1.80
CA PHE A 23 -16.55 -8.80 -1.50
C PHE A 23 -16.69 -10.30 -1.87
N THR A 24 -17.09 -11.13 -0.92
CA THR A 24 -16.99 -12.60 -1.03
C THR A 24 -18.02 -13.23 -1.96
N LEU A 25 -19.12 -12.54 -2.27
CA LEU A 25 -20.14 -13.03 -3.21
C LEU A 25 -19.70 -12.98 -4.68
N ILE A 26 -18.59 -12.30 -4.98
CA ILE A 26 -18.04 -12.24 -6.33
C ILE A 26 -16.76 -13.07 -6.35
N GLU A 27 -16.72 -14.08 -7.22
CA GLU A 27 -15.53 -14.91 -7.35
C GLU A 27 -14.32 -14.11 -7.85
N LYS A 28 -13.15 -14.46 -7.33
CA LYS A 28 -11.87 -13.80 -7.63
C LYS A 28 -11.58 -13.71 -9.13
N VAL A 29 -11.95 -14.75 -9.89
CA VAL A 29 -11.71 -14.85 -11.34
C VAL A 29 -12.31 -13.67 -12.11
N TYR A 30 -13.50 -13.19 -11.71
CA TYR A 30 -14.13 -12.03 -12.36
C TYR A 30 -13.31 -10.75 -12.15
N PHE A 31 -12.76 -10.55 -10.96
CA PHE A 31 -11.87 -9.42 -10.70
C PHE A 31 -10.58 -9.52 -11.50
N ASP A 32 -10.01 -10.72 -11.63
CA ASP A 32 -8.81 -10.94 -12.45
C ASP A 32 -9.07 -10.60 -13.93
N TYR A 33 -10.22 -10.96 -14.50
CA TYR A 33 -10.60 -10.54 -15.85
C TYR A 33 -10.78 -9.02 -15.99
N VAL A 34 -11.43 -8.38 -15.02
CA VAL A 34 -11.60 -6.92 -15.02
C VAL A 34 -10.25 -6.21 -14.92
N GLU A 35 -9.32 -6.70 -14.10
CA GLU A 35 -7.96 -6.17 -14.00
C GLU A 35 -7.21 -6.28 -15.33
N ILE A 36 -7.31 -7.41 -16.03
CA ILE A 36 -6.73 -7.59 -17.37
C ILE A 36 -7.31 -6.56 -18.35
N ILE A 37 -8.64 -6.42 -18.39
CA ILE A 37 -9.31 -5.47 -19.29
C ILE A 37 -8.87 -4.02 -18.99
N ILE A 38 -8.82 -3.64 -17.71
CA ILE A 38 -8.35 -2.32 -17.28
C ILE A 38 -6.90 -2.10 -17.72
N SER A 39 -6.02 -3.08 -17.51
CA SER A 39 -4.62 -2.98 -17.91
C SER A 39 -4.47 -2.78 -19.42
N VAL A 40 -5.23 -3.53 -20.25
CA VAL A 40 -5.25 -3.34 -21.70
C VAL A 40 -5.75 -1.94 -22.07
N ILE A 41 -6.84 -1.47 -21.46
CA ILE A 41 -7.37 -0.11 -21.69
C ILE A 41 -6.33 0.95 -21.31
N LEU A 42 -5.65 0.80 -20.17
CA LEU A 42 -4.63 1.73 -19.70
C LEU A 42 -3.46 1.80 -20.68
N VAL A 43 -2.99 0.67 -21.19
CA VAL A 43 -1.94 0.60 -22.22
C VAL A 43 -2.39 1.29 -23.51
N LEU A 44 -3.57 0.95 -24.04
CA LEU A 44 -4.09 1.54 -25.27
C LEU A 44 -4.26 3.06 -25.13
N VAL A 45 -4.90 3.53 -24.05
CA VAL A 45 -5.10 4.96 -23.81
C VAL A 45 -3.77 5.69 -23.62
N PHE A 46 -2.79 5.06 -22.96
CA PHE A 46 -1.44 5.60 -22.84
C PHE A 46 -0.78 5.78 -24.21
N LEU A 47 -0.86 4.77 -25.08
CA LEU A 47 -0.32 4.83 -26.45
C LEU A 47 -1.00 5.94 -27.27
N PHE A 48 -2.33 6.03 -27.24
CA PHE A 48 -3.07 7.10 -27.94
C PHE A 48 -2.70 8.51 -27.44
N LYS A 49 -2.36 8.65 -26.15
CA LYS A 49 -2.01 9.93 -25.54
C LYS A 49 -0.51 10.17 -25.41
N ALA A 50 0.33 9.27 -25.92
CA ALA A 50 1.78 9.28 -25.70
C ALA A 50 2.42 10.65 -26.06
N LYS A 51 2.04 11.24 -27.20
CA LYS A 51 2.56 12.56 -27.61
C LYS A 51 2.25 13.66 -26.59
N ASN A 52 1.07 13.65 -25.99
CA ASN A 52 0.67 14.63 -24.99
C ASN A 52 1.37 14.37 -23.65
N ILE A 53 1.53 13.10 -23.28
CA ILE A 53 2.24 12.67 -22.06
C ILE A 53 3.71 13.10 -22.14
N LEU A 54 4.40 12.83 -23.25
CA LEU A 54 5.81 13.14 -23.41
C LEU A 54 6.13 14.64 -23.35
N ARG A 55 5.15 15.52 -23.59
CA ARG A 55 5.30 16.98 -23.50
C ARG A 55 5.17 17.54 -22.08
N LEU A 56 4.61 16.76 -21.16
CA LEU A 56 4.44 17.22 -19.78
C LEU A 56 5.76 17.12 -19.00
N LYS A 57 5.96 18.04 -18.07
CA LYS A 57 7.01 17.93 -17.05
C LYS A 57 6.54 16.91 -16.01
N TRP A 58 7.46 16.21 -15.34
CA TRP A 58 7.11 15.18 -14.35
C TRP A 58 7.87 15.41 -13.06
N VAL A 59 7.16 15.58 -11.94
CA VAL A 59 7.80 15.72 -10.63
C VAL A 59 8.34 14.38 -10.14
N PHE A 60 7.67 13.26 -10.45
CA PHE A 60 8.08 11.91 -10.04
C PHE A 60 8.49 11.02 -11.22
N PRO A 61 9.74 11.12 -11.72
CA PRO A 61 10.27 10.19 -12.72
C PRO A 61 10.37 8.75 -12.20
N GLU A 62 10.34 8.53 -10.88
CA GLU A 62 10.36 7.20 -10.25
C GLU A 62 9.22 6.32 -10.75
N VAL A 63 8.03 6.89 -11.04
CA VAL A 63 6.90 6.15 -11.59
C VAL A 63 7.25 5.48 -12.93
N LYS A 64 8.04 6.16 -13.77
CA LYS A 64 8.52 5.61 -15.05
C LYS A 64 9.43 4.41 -14.80
N TRP A 65 10.34 4.55 -13.84
CA TRP A 65 11.30 3.51 -13.53
C TRP A 65 10.69 2.31 -12.82
N ILE A 66 9.66 2.51 -11.98
CA ILE A 66 8.84 1.44 -11.42
C ILE A 66 8.25 0.62 -12.56
N LEU A 67 7.57 1.26 -13.52
CA LEU A 67 7.01 0.60 -14.70
C LEU A 67 8.07 -0.15 -15.51
N ILE A 68 9.21 0.49 -15.81
CA ILE A 68 10.26 -0.12 -16.62
C ILE A 68 10.82 -1.35 -15.90
N THR A 69 11.26 -1.22 -14.66
CA THR A 69 11.91 -2.33 -13.93
C THR A 69 10.98 -3.51 -13.72
N THR A 70 9.71 -3.26 -13.39
CA THR A 70 8.72 -4.33 -13.20
C THR A 70 8.24 -4.98 -14.49
N VAL A 71 8.17 -4.25 -15.61
CA VAL A 71 7.86 -4.85 -16.92
C VAL A 71 9.05 -5.64 -17.43
N PHE A 72 10.26 -5.07 -17.41
CA PHE A 72 11.48 -5.70 -17.96
C PHE A 72 12.00 -6.88 -17.16
N SER A 73 11.55 -7.07 -15.92
CA SER A 73 11.90 -8.25 -15.11
C SER A 73 11.39 -9.57 -15.71
N PHE A 74 10.51 -9.55 -16.72
CA PHE A 74 10.16 -10.75 -17.48
C PHE A 74 11.36 -11.37 -18.22
N LEU A 75 12.43 -10.59 -18.49
CA LEU A 75 13.58 -11.06 -19.26
C LEU A 75 14.32 -12.20 -18.52
N PRO A 76 14.68 -12.09 -17.22
CA PRO A 76 15.22 -13.23 -16.49
C PRO A 76 14.25 -14.40 -16.33
N ALA A 77 12.94 -14.15 -16.18
CA ALA A 77 11.94 -15.21 -16.16
C ALA A 77 11.95 -16.04 -17.45
N LEU A 78 12.11 -15.37 -18.60
CA LEU A 78 12.25 -16.02 -19.91
C LEU A 78 13.58 -16.77 -20.07
N LEU A 79 14.69 -16.13 -19.67
CA LEU A 79 16.04 -16.66 -19.93
C LEU A 79 16.46 -17.78 -18.98
N PHE A 80 15.97 -17.78 -17.75
CA PHE A 80 16.46 -18.64 -16.67
C PHE A 80 15.40 -19.51 -16.00
N HIS A 81 14.11 -19.25 -16.25
CA HIS A 81 13.01 -19.99 -15.60
C HIS A 81 11.96 -20.53 -16.60
N ASP A 82 12.29 -20.56 -17.90
CA ASP A 82 11.44 -21.09 -18.97
C ASP A 82 10.00 -20.53 -18.98
N GLN A 83 9.82 -19.27 -18.59
CA GLN A 83 8.52 -18.60 -18.63
C GLN A 83 8.29 -17.88 -19.96
N GLU A 84 7.21 -18.25 -20.65
CA GLU A 84 6.80 -17.56 -21.88
C GLU A 84 6.56 -16.06 -21.67
N ILE A 85 6.86 -15.27 -22.71
CA ILE A 85 6.67 -13.81 -22.71
C ILE A 85 5.20 -13.43 -22.43
N SER A 86 4.26 -14.15 -23.03
CA SER A 86 2.81 -13.97 -22.85
C SER A 86 2.43 -14.06 -21.37
N LEU A 87 2.92 -15.10 -20.69
CA LEU A 87 2.70 -15.35 -19.27
C LEU A 87 3.41 -14.30 -18.39
N GLY A 88 4.61 -13.86 -18.76
CA GLY A 88 5.32 -12.79 -18.05
C GLY A 88 4.59 -11.43 -18.12
N LEU A 89 4.05 -11.07 -19.29
CA LEU A 89 3.25 -9.85 -19.45
C LEU A 89 1.92 -9.95 -18.71
N LEU A 90 1.30 -11.13 -18.68
CA LEU A 90 0.06 -11.37 -17.92
C LEU A 90 0.30 -11.37 -16.40
N ALA A 91 1.43 -11.92 -15.94
CA ALA A 91 1.83 -11.91 -14.54
C ALA A 91 2.08 -10.47 -14.04
N SER A 92 2.69 -9.64 -14.89
CA SER A 92 2.93 -8.21 -14.59
C SER A 92 1.71 -7.31 -14.82
N ARG A 93 0.50 -7.84 -15.03
CA ARG A 93 -0.68 -7.02 -15.38
C ARG A 93 -0.98 -5.90 -14.38
N THR A 94 -0.74 -6.11 -13.09
CA THR A 94 -1.03 -5.13 -12.02
C THR A 94 -0.12 -3.91 -12.12
N THR A 95 1.10 -4.08 -12.65
CA THR A 95 2.05 -3.01 -12.92
C THR A 95 1.47 -1.94 -13.85
N TYR A 96 0.66 -2.33 -14.84
CA TYR A 96 0.09 -1.38 -15.80
C TYR A 96 -0.85 -0.35 -15.15
N PHE A 97 -1.31 -0.58 -13.91
CA PHE A 97 -2.07 0.41 -13.14
C PHE A 97 -1.27 1.69 -12.86
N TRP A 98 0.07 1.61 -12.81
CA TRP A 98 0.94 2.78 -12.70
C TRP A 98 0.81 3.74 -13.89
N LEU A 99 0.35 3.27 -15.08
CA LEU A 99 0.03 4.15 -16.21
C LEU A 99 -1.07 5.16 -15.86
N GLY A 100 -1.93 4.83 -14.89
CA GLY A 100 -2.96 5.71 -14.37
C GLY A 100 -2.41 7.06 -13.90
N TYR A 101 -1.20 7.11 -13.34
CA TYR A 101 -0.54 8.37 -12.95
C TYR A 101 -0.42 9.36 -14.12
N TYR A 102 0.05 8.90 -15.28
CA TYR A 102 0.20 9.73 -16.48
C TYR A 102 -1.15 10.19 -17.03
N LEU A 103 -2.16 9.31 -16.97
CA LEU A 103 -3.51 9.61 -17.43
C LEU A 103 -4.22 10.63 -16.52
N LEU A 104 -4.06 10.54 -15.20
CA LEU A 104 -4.55 11.55 -14.27
C LEU A 104 -3.98 12.94 -14.61
N LYS A 105 -2.69 12.98 -14.98
CA LYS A 105 -2.02 14.23 -15.33
C LYS A 105 -2.44 14.81 -16.66
N VAL A 106 -2.41 14.02 -17.75
CA VAL A 106 -2.83 14.50 -19.08
C VAL A 106 -4.29 14.97 -19.08
N ASN A 107 -5.16 14.32 -18.32
CA ASN A 107 -6.57 14.71 -18.23
C ASN A 107 -6.82 15.83 -17.21
N ASN A 108 -5.77 16.36 -16.57
CA ASN A 108 -5.83 17.44 -15.59
C ASN A 108 -6.91 17.22 -14.51
N VAL A 109 -6.95 16.01 -13.95
CA VAL A 109 -7.98 15.58 -13.00
C VAL A 109 -8.09 16.53 -11.79
N LYS A 110 -9.30 16.76 -11.31
CA LYS A 110 -9.57 17.63 -10.16
C LYS A 110 -9.07 16.97 -8.87
N LEU A 111 -8.13 17.64 -8.18
CA LEU A 111 -7.54 17.14 -6.93
C LEU A 111 -8.59 16.90 -5.83
N ARG A 112 -9.61 17.77 -5.77
CA ARG A 112 -10.69 17.67 -4.78
C ARG A 112 -11.45 16.37 -4.91
N ASP A 113 -11.73 15.91 -6.14
CA ASP A 113 -12.53 14.72 -6.37
C ASP A 113 -11.73 13.47 -5.95
N LEU A 114 -10.45 13.37 -6.35
CA LEU A 114 -9.56 12.28 -5.90
C LEU A 114 -9.39 12.25 -4.38
N HIS A 115 -9.13 13.41 -3.76
CA HIS A 115 -8.98 13.50 -2.31
C HIS A 115 -10.25 13.04 -1.59
N ASN A 116 -11.42 13.47 -2.05
CA ASN A 116 -12.69 13.06 -1.46
C ASN A 116 -12.96 11.55 -1.66
N VAL A 117 -12.66 10.98 -2.83
CA VAL A 117 -12.79 9.55 -3.07
C VAL A 117 -11.91 8.77 -2.10
N MET A 118 -10.63 9.15 -1.93
CA MET A 118 -9.74 8.47 -0.99
C MET A 118 -10.26 8.51 0.45
N LEU A 119 -10.83 9.64 0.88
CA LEU A 119 -11.44 9.76 2.22
C LEU A 119 -12.70 8.93 2.37
N VAL A 120 -13.56 8.88 1.36
CA VAL A 120 -14.76 8.04 1.38
C VAL A 120 -14.37 6.56 1.43
N MET A 121 -13.43 6.13 0.59
CA MET A 121 -12.92 4.76 0.60
C MET A 121 -12.32 4.38 1.94
N GLY A 122 -11.53 5.26 2.56
CA GLY A 122 -10.93 4.98 3.88
C GLY A 122 -11.95 4.95 5.02
N PHE A 123 -12.97 5.80 4.95
CA PHE A 123 -14.10 5.76 5.88
C PHE A 123 -14.89 4.46 5.75
N VAL A 124 -15.25 4.07 4.52
CA VAL A 124 -15.99 2.83 4.23
C VAL A 124 -15.18 1.60 4.66
N TRP A 125 -13.88 1.56 4.33
CA TRP A 125 -12.99 0.48 4.79
C TRP A 125 -12.98 0.38 6.31
N SER A 126 -12.89 1.52 7.01
CA SER A 126 -12.88 1.54 8.48
C SER A 126 -14.20 1.00 9.06
N LEU A 127 -15.34 1.34 8.44
CA LEU A 127 -16.64 0.79 8.83
C LEU A 127 -16.72 -0.72 8.56
N ILE A 128 -16.27 -1.19 7.40
CA ILE A 128 -16.27 -2.61 7.06
C ILE A 128 -15.46 -3.40 8.09
N MET A 129 -14.25 -2.95 8.45
CA MET A 129 -13.42 -3.62 9.46
C MET A 129 -14.15 -3.78 10.80
N ILE A 130 -14.93 -2.79 11.24
CA ILE A 130 -15.66 -2.81 12.50
C ILE A 130 -16.94 -3.66 12.39
N ILE A 131 -17.74 -3.45 11.34
CA ILE A 131 -18.99 -4.19 11.10
C ILE A 131 -18.71 -5.69 10.94
N GLN A 132 -17.57 -6.04 10.32
CA GLN A 132 -17.18 -7.43 10.11
C GLN A 132 -16.88 -8.17 11.42
N GLN A 133 -16.45 -7.48 12.49
CA GLN A 133 -16.30 -8.08 13.83
C GLN A 133 -17.67 -8.47 14.42
N ILE A 134 -18.70 -7.67 14.14
CA ILE A 134 -20.06 -7.85 14.71
C ILE A 134 -20.87 -8.87 13.91
N THR A 135 -20.63 -8.95 12.61
CA THR A 135 -21.38 -9.83 11.69
C THR A 135 -20.84 -11.25 11.62
N TYR A 136 -19.72 -11.54 12.28
CA TYR A 136 -19.22 -12.91 12.45
C TYR A 136 -20.30 -13.81 13.10
N PRO A 137 -20.50 -15.05 12.62
CA PRO A 137 -19.64 -15.84 11.73
C PRO A 137 -19.75 -15.56 10.22
N VAL A 138 -20.62 -14.64 9.78
CA VAL A 138 -20.80 -14.37 8.35
C VAL A 138 -19.72 -13.42 7.83
N ILE A 139 -18.86 -13.92 6.94
CA ILE A 139 -17.75 -13.16 6.33
C ILE A 139 -18.16 -12.62 4.95
N TYR A 140 -18.47 -11.32 4.90
CA TYR A 140 -18.88 -10.64 3.66
C TYR A 140 -17.70 -10.11 2.84
N PHE A 141 -16.57 -9.82 3.51
CA PHE A 141 -15.39 -9.24 2.88
C PHE A 141 -14.16 -10.04 3.27
N ASN A 142 -13.46 -10.59 2.28
CA ASN A 142 -12.23 -11.34 2.50
C ASN A 142 -11.40 -11.47 1.22
N PHE A 143 -10.18 -10.94 1.26
CA PHE A 143 -9.18 -11.07 0.20
C PHE A 143 -8.78 -12.52 -0.05
N LEU A 144 -8.89 -13.39 0.97
CA LEU A 144 -8.54 -14.80 0.84
C LEU A 144 -9.63 -15.64 0.13
N ASN A 145 -10.78 -15.04 -0.22
CA ASN A 145 -11.86 -15.75 -0.91
C ASN A 145 -11.44 -16.21 -2.32
N GLY A 146 -11.58 -17.50 -2.62
CA GLY A 146 -11.10 -18.08 -3.88
C GLY A 146 -9.57 -18.05 -4.01
N SER A 147 -8.85 -18.00 -2.89
CA SER A 147 -7.39 -18.16 -2.84
C SER A 147 -7.02 -19.54 -2.30
N GLU A 148 -5.77 -19.97 -2.51
CA GLU A 148 -5.25 -21.20 -1.92
C GLU A 148 -5.29 -21.22 -0.38
N PHE A 149 -5.48 -20.05 0.26
CA PHE A 149 -5.60 -19.90 1.72
C PHE A 149 -7.06 -19.90 2.22
N GLU A 150 -8.02 -20.30 1.40
CA GLU A 150 -9.45 -20.27 1.73
C GLU A 150 -9.81 -21.12 2.96
N ILE A 151 -8.96 -22.09 3.36
CA ILE A 151 -9.15 -22.89 4.57
C ILE A 151 -8.97 -22.04 5.85
N ASN A 152 -8.14 -20.99 5.80
CA ASN A 152 -7.85 -20.09 6.93
C ASN A 152 -8.46 -18.70 6.66
N ARG A 153 -9.79 -18.63 6.49
CA ARG A 153 -10.49 -17.37 6.15
C ARG A 153 -10.31 -16.25 7.19
N TYR A 154 -9.99 -16.59 8.43
CA TYR A 154 -9.73 -15.64 9.51
C TYR A 154 -8.71 -16.23 10.48
N GLU A 155 -8.06 -15.36 11.25
CA GLU A 155 -7.25 -15.75 12.40
C GLU A 155 -7.84 -15.11 13.65
N GLU A 156 -8.00 -15.88 14.73
CA GLU A 156 -8.37 -15.32 16.02
C GLU A 156 -7.11 -14.89 16.78
N ARG A 157 -7.10 -13.65 17.26
CA ARG A 157 -5.99 -13.09 18.05
C ARG A 157 -6.58 -12.32 19.22
N GLY A 158 -6.41 -12.82 20.44
CA GLY A 158 -6.90 -12.17 21.66
C GLY A 158 -8.39 -11.78 21.59
N ASN A 159 -9.24 -12.74 21.20
CA ASN A 159 -10.69 -12.60 21.02
C ASN A 159 -11.14 -11.63 19.90
N LEU A 160 -10.21 -11.14 19.08
CA LEU A 160 -10.52 -10.35 17.89
C LEU A 160 -10.25 -11.15 16.62
N LEU A 161 -11.09 -10.93 15.62
CA LEU A 161 -10.98 -11.61 14.33
C LEU A 161 -10.11 -10.80 13.39
N ARG A 162 -9.02 -11.39 12.95
CA ARG A 162 -8.22 -10.87 11.86
C ARG A 162 -8.80 -11.37 10.55
N ILE A 163 -9.42 -10.46 9.81
CA ILE A 163 -9.96 -10.72 8.48
C ILE A 163 -9.23 -9.82 7.49
N PHE A 164 -8.77 -10.41 6.39
CA PHE A 164 -7.96 -9.73 5.39
C PHE A 164 -8.88 -8.99 4.42
N ILE A 165 -9.00 -7.68 4.56
CA ILE A 165 -9.89 -6.85 3.71
C ILE A 165 -9.03 -5.88 2.89
N ASP A 166 -9.20 -5.88 1.57
CA ASP A 166 -8.51 -4.94 0.67
C ASP A 166 -8.83 -3.48 1.00
N GLY A 167 -7.90 -2.58 0.65
CA GLY A 167 -8.11 -1.13 0.80
C GLY A 167 -7.54 -0.52 2.08
N SER A 168 -6.69 -1.26 2.80
CA SER A 168 -6.02 -0.79 4.02
C SER A 168 -5.29 0.55 3.86
N LEU A 169 -4.63 0.80 2.73
CA LEU A 169 -3.98 2.09 2.47
C LEU A 169 -4.97 3.27 2.41
N PHE A 170 -6.21 3.07 1.95
CA PHE A 170 -7.25 4.11 2.05
C PHE A 170 -7.58 4.40 3.51
N GLY A 171 -7.68 3.36 4.34
CA GLY A 171 -7.82 3.49 5.80
C GLY A 171 -6.69 4.28 6.44
N PHE A 172 -5.44 3.96 6.08
CA PHE A 172 -4.26 4.67 6.62
C PHE A 172 -4.22 6.12 6.16
N TYR A 173 -4.55 6.41 4.90
CA TYR A 173 -4.66 7.76 4.38
C TYR A 173 -5.72 8.56 5.14
N PHE A 174 -6.90 7.96 5.35
CA PHE A 174 -7.98 8.55 6.13
C PHE A 174 -7.53 8.85 7.56
N LEU A 175 -6.90 7.89 8.25
CA LEU A 175 -6.38 8.07 9.59
C LEU A 175 -5.39 9.24 9.66
N PHE A 176 -4.36 9.26 8.81
CA PHE A 176 -3.36 10.31 8.85
C PHE A 176 -3.91 11.67 8.42
N PHE A 177 -4.88 11.72 7.52
CA PHE A 177 -5.55 12.97 7.17
C PHE A 177 -6.27 13.59 8.37
N TYR A 178 -7.03 12.79 9.12
CA TYR A 178 -7.71 13.27 10.32
C TYR A 178 -6.73 13.54 11.48
N TRP A 179 -5.64 12.77 11.59
CA TRP A 179 -4.52 13.07 12.47
C TRP A 179 -3.90 14.45 12.16
N GLY A 180 -3.64 14.74 10.88
CA GLY A 180 -3.13 16.03 10.45
C GLY A 180 -4.10 17.19 10.72
N LYS A 181 -5.42 16.96 10.66
CA LYS A 181 -6.43 17.94 11.09
C LYS A 181 -6.44 18.13 12.59
N PHE A 182 -6.33 17.05 13.35
CA PHE A 182 -6.30 17.06 14.81
C PHE A 182 -5.12 17.87 15.35
N ILE A 183 -3.92 17.73 14.75
CA ILE A 183 -2.74 18.56 15.09
C ILE A 183 -3.03 20.06 14.93
N LYS A 184 -3.81 20.45 13.91
CA LYS A 184 -4.13 21.85 13.62
C LYS A 184 -5.26 22.40 14.48
N LYS A 185 -6.30 21.59 14.70
CA LYS A 185 -7.49 21.99 15.45
C LYS A 185 -8.17 20.77 16.05
N LEU A 186 -8.29 20.79 17.38
CA LEU A 186 -9.06 19.81 18.14
C LEU A 186 -10.56 20.02 17.90
N THR A 187 -11.23 19.03 17.34
CA THR A 187 -12.70 18.98 17.23
C THR A 187 -13.21 17.59 17.56
N LEU A 188 -14.44 17.49 18.10
CA LEU A 188 -15.04 16.18 18.39
C LEU A 188 -15.13 15.31 17.13
N ARG A 189 -15.45 15.93 15.98
CA ARG A 189 -15.46 15.25 14.67
C ARG A 189 -14.09 14.65 14.32
N THR A 190 -12.99 15.37 14.53
CA THR A 190 -11.65 14.83 14.24
C THR A 190 -11.27 13.70 15.18
N ILE A 191 -11.64 13.78 16.46
CA ILE A 191 -11.40 12.71 17.44
C ILE A 191 -12.16 11.45 17.03
N PHE A 192 -13.47 11.58 16.77
CA PHE A 192 -14.30 10.47 16.33
C PHE A 192 -13.74 9.76 15.09
N MET A 193 -13.30 10.52 14.09
CA MET A 193 -12.71 9.96 12.87
C MET A 193 -11.36 9.27 13.11
N ILE A 194 -10.53 9.77 14.04
CA ILE A 194 -9.28 9.11 14.44
C ILE A 194 -9.58 7.80 15.17
N VAL A 195 -10.52 7.81 16.13
CA VAL A 195 -10.93 6.60 16.85
C VAL A 195 -11.43 5.55 15.87
N LEU A 196 -12.31 5.93 14.94
CA LEU A 196 -12.80 5.04 13.88
C LEU A 196 -11.65 4.41 13.07
N GLY A 197 -10.70 5.24 12.61
CA GLY A 197 -9.55 4.75 11.85
C GLY A 197 -8.61 3.86 12.66
N LEU A 198 -8.38 4.19 13.95
CA LEU A 198 -7.54 3.38 14.84
C LEU A 198 -8.18 2.04 15.18
N SER A 199 -9.48 2.00 15.45
CA SER A 199 -10.21 0.75 15.66
C SER A 199 -10.08 -0.17 14.45
N ALA A 200 -10.27 0.37 13.24
CA ALA A 200 -10.08 -0.40 12.01
C ALA A 200 -8.64 -0.93 11.84
N VAL A 201 -7.63 -0.13 12.18
CA VAL A 201 -6.23 -0.58 12.20
C VAL A 201 -6.02 -1.70 13.20
N LEU A 202 -6.54 -1.60 14.43
CA LEU A 202 -6.37 -2.63 15.45
C LEU A 202 -6.95 -3.97 14.98
N PHE A 203 -8.09 -3.95 14.28
CA PHE A 203 -8.71 -5.13 13.69
C PHE A 203 -7.95 -5.74 12.50
N THR A 204 -6.90 -5.07 11.99
CA THR A 204 -6.02 -5.72 11.01
C THR A 204 -5.18 -6.86 11.61
N GLY A 205 -5.05 -6.92 12.94
CA GLY A 205 -4.25 -7.95 13.63
C GLY A 205 -2.76 -7.90 13.36
N SER A 206 -2.27 -6.93 12.59
CA SER A 206 -0.88 -6.86 12.18
C SER A 206 -0.04 -6.09 13.19
N ARG A 207 0.77 -6.82 13.95
CA ARG A 207 1.73 -6.28 14.94
C ARG A 207 2.62 -5.22 14.34
N GLN A 208 3.14 -5.47 13.13
CA GLN A 208 4.01 -4.55 12.42
C GLN A 208 3.28 -3.26 12.05
N ILE A 209 2.02 -3.33 11.61
CA ILE A 209 1.23 -2.13 11.24
C ILE A 209 0.90 -1.31 12.49
N ILE A 210 0.42 -1.96 13.56
CA ILE A 210 0.08 -1.30 14.83
C ILE A 210 1.31 -0.60 15.41
N PHE A 211 2.44 -1.31 15.49
CA PHE A 211 3.71 -0.75 15.98
C PHE A 211 4.20 0.39 15.08
N SER A 212 4.12 0.25 13.75
CA SER A 212 4.54 1.30 12.82
C SER A 212 3.68 2.55 12.95
N ILE A 213 2.36 2.43 13.14
CA ILE A 213 1.49 3.59 13.39
C ILE A 213 1.86 4.28 14.70
N PHE A 214 2.13 3.51 15.75
CA PHE A 214 2.61 4.05 17.02
C PHE A 214 3.91 4.85 16.84
N VAL A 215 4.90 4.28 16.13
CA VAL A 215 6.17 4.98 15.81
C VAL A 215 5.93 6.25 15.00
N VAL A 216 5.04 6.22 13.99
CA VAL A 216 4.71 7.41 13.19
C VAL A 216 4.01 8.48 14.02
N PHE A 217 3.13 8.11 14.95
CA PHE A 217 2.48 9.04 15.87
C PHE A 217 3.48 9.67 16.83
N LEU A 218 4.40 8.89 17.41
CA LEU A 218 5.50 9.42 18.21
C LEU A 218 6.37 10.38 17.40
N PHE A 219 6.77 9.98 16.19
CA PHE A 219 7.55 10.84 15.29
C PHE A 219 6.81 12.15 14.98
N SER A 220 5.51 12.07 14.69
CA SER A 220 4.66 13.24 14.46
C SER A 220 4.58 14.15 15.68
N PHE A 221 4.39 13.58 16.87
CA PHE A 221 4.36 14.28 18.14
C PHE A 221 5.67 15.02 18.41
N PHE A 222 6.81 14.33 18.38
CA PHE A 222 8.12 14.93 18.62
C PHE A 222 8.54 15.95 17.55
N SER A 223 8.14 15.74 16.30
CA SER A 223 8.40 16.69 15.20
C SER A 223 7.65 18.01 15.38
N LYS A 224 6.55 18.03 16.13
CA LYS A 224 5.73 19.22 16.38
C LYS A 224 5.94 19.80 17.77
N ILE A 225 6.55 19.05 18.71
CA ILE A 225 6.71 19.46 20.12
C ILE A 225 7.47 20.79 20.29
N LYS A 226 8.43 21.08 19.40
CA LYS A 226 9.22 22.33 19.44
C LYS A 226 8.47 23.56 18.95
N SER A 227 7.32 23.39 18.28
CA SER A 227 6.49 24.47 17.72
C SER A 227 5.23 24.71 18.57
N ILE A 228 5.24 24.28 19.84
CA ILE A 228 4.09 24.29 20.75
C ILE A 228 3.89 25.67 21.38
N THR A 229 2.76 26.31 21.04
CA THR A 229 2.20 27.48 21.75
C THR A 229 1.17 27.01 22.80
N ARG A 230 0.56 27.94 23.56
CA ARG A 230 -0.43 27.64 24.64
C ARG A 230 -1.63 26.79 24.20
N TYR A 231 -1.98 26.77 22.91
CA TYR A 231 -3.01 25.90 22.34
C TYR A 231 -2.57 24.45 22.11
N ASN A 232 -1.27 24.14 22.23
CA ASN A 232 -0.70 22.80 22.02
C ASN A 232 -0.50 21.98 23.32
N THR A 233 -0.76 22.51 24.52
CA THR A 233 -0.85 21.67 25.75
C THR A 233 -2.09 20.77 25.73
N SER A 234 -3.20 21.23 25.14
CA SER A 234 -4.38 20.38 24.90
C SER A 234 -4.08 19.22 23.94
N PHE A 235 -3.19 19.41 22.97
CA PHE A 235 -2.74 18.34 22.09
C PHE A 235 -1.96 17.25 22.85
N ILE A 236 -1.04 17.65 23.74
CA ILE A 236 -0.30 16.71 24.60
C ILE A 236 -1.28 15.94 25.50
N TYR A 237 -2.19 16.64 26.17
CA TYR A 237 -3.18 16.01 27.05
C TYR A 237 -4.04 15.00 26.30
N VAL A 238 -4.57 15.35 25.13
CA VAL A 238 -5.41 14.43 24.34
C VAL A 238 -4.60 13.26 23.78
N PHE A 239 -3.34 13.48 23.37
CA PHE A 239 -2.48 12.39 22.91
C PHE A 239 -2.20 11.36 24.02
N VAL A 240 -1.87 11.83 25.22
CA VAL A 240 -1.66 10.98 26.39
C VAL A 240 -2.94 10.22 26.75
N ASN A 241 -4.10 10.90 26.77
CA ASN A 241 -5.39 10.25 27.02
C ASN A 241 -5.76 9.24 25.93
N LEU A 242 -5.43 9.50 24.66
CA LEU A 242 -5.67 8.54 23.58
C LEU A 242 -4.81 7.28 23.76
N ILE A 243 -3.54 7.43 24.15
CA ILE A 243 -2.67 6.29 24.49
C ILE A 243 -3.26 5.52 25.68
N PHE A 244 -3.67 6.23 26.74
CA PHE A 244 -4.27 5.62 27.92
C PHE A 244 -5.55 4.84 27.58
N ILE A 245 -6.43 5.39 26.74
CA ILE A 245 -7.62 4.71 26.23
C ILE A 245 -7.23 3.44 25.45
N VAL A 246 -6.26 3.53 24.54
CA VAL A 246 -5.80 2.36 23.77
C VAL A 246 -5.26 1.27 24.70
N ILE A 247 -4.44 1.62 25.69
CA ILE A 247 -3.91 0.65 26.66
C ILE A 247 -5.03 0.03 27.49
N THR A 248 -5.99 0.83 27.95
CA THR A 248 -7.07 0.35 28.82
C THR A 248 -8.05 -0.57 28.07
N PHE A 249 -8.40 -0.23 26.83
CA PHE A 249 -9.42 -0.96 26.06
C PHE A 249 -8.85 -2.04 25.14
N ALA A 250 -7.58 -1.93 24.72
CA ALA A 250 -6.94 -2.89 23.83
C ALA A 250 -5.70 -3.56 24.45
N GLY A 251 -5.42 -3.34 25.74
CA GLY A 251 -4.22 -3.85 26.42
C GLY A 251 -4.09 -5.37 26.35
N ASP A 252 -5.14 -6.10 26.71
CA ASP A 252 -5.14 -7.58 26.68
C ASP A 252 -4.93 -8.13 25.26
N TYR A 253 -5.55 -7.48 24.26
CA TYR A 253 -5.35 -7.82 22.87
C TYR A 253 -3.90 -7.55 22.42
N LEU A 254 -3.34 -6.39 22.77
CA LEU A 254 -1.93 -6.08 22.48
C LEU A 254 -0.99 -7.07 23.16
N LEU A 255 -1.31 -7.48 24.40
CA LEU A 255 -0.55 -8.51 25.10
C LEU A 255 -0.62 -9.86 24.36
N SER A 256 -1.80 -10.26 23.87
CA SER A 256 -1.96 -11.49 23.08
C SER A 256 -1.12 -11.48 21.78
N LEU A 257 -0.93 -10.30 21.19
CA LEU A 257 -0.07 -10.14 20.02
C LEU A 257 1.42 -10.27 20.39
N VAL A 258 1.80 -9.76 21.57
CA VAL A 258 3.16 -9.90 22.10
C VAL A 258 3.45 -11.37 22.44
N THR A 259 2.55 -12.06 23.14
CA THR A 259 2.72 -13.50 23.47
C THR A 259 2.84 -14.34 22.20
N LEU A 260 1.99 -14.10 21.20
CA LEU A 260 2.12 -14.76 19.89
C LEU A 260 3.49 -14.51 19.25
N SER A 261 4.17 -13.39 19.53
CA SER A 261 5.51 -13.12 18.97
C SER A 261 6.58 -13.96 19.63
N LEU A 262 6.41 -14.21 20.94
CA LEU A 262 7.27 -15.07 21.73
C LEU A 262 7.08 -16.53 21.32
N ASP A 263 5.83 -16.98 21.18
CA ASP A 263 5.50 -18.35 20.76
C ASP A 263 6.03 -18.66 19.35
N GLN A 264 6.01 -17.66 18.45
CA GLN A 264 6.54 -17.78 17.10
C GLN A 264 8.07 -17.67 17.03
N ASN A 265 8.76 -17.50 18.16
CA ASN A 265 10.22 -17.34 18.24
C ASN A 265 10.76 -16.37 17.19
N VAL A 266 10.15 -15.19 17.05
CA VAL A 266 10.46 -14.23 15.97
C VAL A 266 11.92 -13.76 15.98
N THR A 267 12.63 -13.93 17.11
CA THR A 267 14.06 -13.61 17.27
C THR A 267 15.00 -14.78 16.95
N SER A 268 14.48 -15.97 16.63
CA SER A 268 15.26 -17.15 16.28
C SER A 268 15.74 -17.10 14.84
N ASP A 269 16.95 -17.58 14.57
CA ASP A 269 17.45 -17.80 13.20
C ASP A 269 16.59 -18.78 12.38
N ASN A 270 15.80 -19.61 13.05
CA ASN A 270 14.86 -20.56 12.44
C ASN A 270 13.48 -19.94 12.18
N TYR A 271 13.28 -18.64 12.47
CA TYR A 271 12.04 -17.96 12.15
C TYR A 271 11.83 -17.93 10.63
N ILE A 272 10.65 -18.34 10.18
CA ILE A 272 10.38 -18.59 8.75
C ILE A 272 10.73 -17.41 7.85
N ARG A 273 10.45 -16.16 8.27
CA ARG A 273 10.78 -14.97 7.47
C ARG A 273 12.27 -14.71 7.37
N ILE A 274 13.06 -15.09 8.37
CA ILE A 274 14.52 -14.98 8.31
C ILE A 274 15.07 -16.01 7.31
N LEU A 275 14.51 -17.23 7.30
CA LEU A 275 14.86 -18.27 6.34
C LEU A 275 14.46 -17.87 4.90
N GLU A 276 13.24 -17.34 4.71
CA GLU A 276 12.76 -16.79 3.44
C GLU A 276 13.67 -15.67 2.93
N MET A 277 14.04 -14.73 3.81
CA MET A 277 14.97 -13.65 3.47
C MET A 277 16.33 -14.23 3.06
N LYS A 278 16.88 -15.18 3.83
CA LYS A 278 18.18 -15.81 3.53
C LYS A 278 18.15 -16.43 2.12
N PHE A 279 17.11 -17.22 1.85
CA PHE A 279 16.92 -17.88 0.57
C PHE A 279 16.73 -16.88 -0.60
N PHE A 280 15.68 -16.04 -0.58
CA PHE A 280 15.35 -15.20 -1.73
C PHE A 280 16.32 -14.03 -1.97
N VAL A 281 17.01 -13.54 -0.94
CA VAL A 281 17.92 -12.39 -1.07
C VAL A 281 19.34 -12.84 -1.41
N PHE A 282 19.81 -13.98 -0.87
CA PHE A 282 21.22 -14.37 -0.99
C PHE A 282 21.45 -15.64 -1.80
N GLU A 283 20.50 -16.57 -1.89
CA GLU A 283 20.73 -17.88 -2.53
C GLU A 283 20.03 -18.00 -3.88
N TYR A 284 18.80 -17.51 -3.99
CA TYR A 284 17.94 -17.74 -5.15
C TYR A 284 18.18 -16.74 -6.29
N TRP A 285 19.31 -16.90 -6.98
CA TRP A 285 19.71 -16.12 -8.14
C TRP A 285 20.32 -17.00 -9.24
N PRO A 286 19.67 -17.16 -10.40
CA PRO A 286 20.21 -17.95 -11.50
C PRO A 286 21.39 -17.26 -12.21
N ASN A 287 21.46 -15.92 -12.15
CA ASN A 287 22.49 -15.14 -12.81
C ASN A 287 22.61 -13.73 -12.23
N PHE A 288 23.77 -13.09 -12.40
CA PHE A 288 23.98 -11.68 -12.02
C PHE A 288 23.01 -10.71 -12.70
N LEU A 289 22.58 -10.99 -13.94
CA LEU A 289 21.54 -10.22 -14.61
C LEU A 289 20.24 -10.18 -13.79
N ALA A 290 19.84 -11.33 -13.22
CA ALA A 290 18.65 -11.43 -12.40
C ALA A 290 18.78 -10.59 -11.11
N VAL A 291 19.97 -10.46 -10.52
CA VAL A 291 20.20 -9.54 -9.39
C VAL A 291 19.91 -8.08 -9.79
N PHE A 292 20.27 -7.70 -11.02
CA PHE A 292 20.14 -6.33 -11.48
C PHE A 292 18.69 -5.94 -11.84
N ILE A 293 18.01 -6.77 -12.63
CA ILE A 293 16.65 -6.49 -13.16
C ILE A 293 15.54 -7.39 -12.61
N GLY A 294 15.87 -8.32 -11.71
CA GLY A 294 14.94 -9.21 -11.01
C GLY A 294 14.66 -10.52 -11.73
N ASN A 295 14.22 -11.55 -11.00
CA ASN A 295 13.84 -12.85 -11.57
C ASN A 295 12.50 -12.82 -12.35
N GLY A 296 11.75 -11.73 -12.25
CA GLY A 296 10.43 -11.59 -12.84
C GLY A 296 9.31 -12.04 -11.91
N TRP A 297 8.08 -11.77 -12.35
CA TRP A 297 6.87 -12.28 -11.71
C TRP A 297 6.53 -13.65 -12.29
N GLU A 298 6.28 -14.65 -11.43
CA GLU A 298 5.87 -15.98 -11.83
C GLU A 298 4.40 -16.04 -12.28
N HIS A 299 4.09 -16.82 -13.31
CA HIS A 299 2.73 -17.19 -13.66
C HIS A 299 2.46 -18.64 -13.26
N ALA A 300 1.33 -18.93 -12.62
CA ALA A 300 1.02 -20.28 -12.12
C ALA A 300 0.97 -21.39 -13.20
N LEU A 301 0.94 -21.02 -14.49
CA LEU A 301 0.95 -21.94 -15.62
C LEU A 301 2.35 -22.19 -16.22
N SER A 302 3.38 -21.51 -15.73
CA SER A 302 4.76 -21.68 -16.21
C SER A 302 5.57 -22.59 -15.28
N SER A 303 6.68 -23.13 -15.81
CA SER A 303 7.68 -23.83 -15.01
C SER A 303 8.17 -22.97 -13.84
N TYR A 304 8.35 -21.66 -14.07
CA TYR A 304 8.69 -20.72 -13.01
C TYR A 304 7.63 -20.62 -11.90
N GLY A 305 6.34 -20.64 -12.27
CA GLY A 305 5.24 -20.67 -11.32
C GLY A 305 5.24 -21.93 -10.46
N VAL A 306 5.53 -23.08 -11.07
CA VAL A 306 5.65 -24.37 -10.36
C VAL A 306 6.85 -24.35 -9.42
N GLU A 307 8.00 -23.85 -9.88
CA GLU A 307 9.23 -23.73 -9.08
C GLU A 307 9.00 -22.87 -7.82
N ILE A 308 8.46 -21.67 -7.98
CA ILE A 308 8.12 -20.78 -6.87
C ILE A 308 7.01 -21.36 -5.99
N GLY A 309 6.04 -22.07 -6.59
CA GLY A 309 5.02 -22.82 -5.89
C GLY A 309 5.62 -23.89 -4.98
N ASN A 310 6.62 -24.64 -5.45
CA ASN A 310 7.28 -25.68 -4.68
C ASN A 310 7.96 -25.12 -3.42
N PHE A 311 8.62 -23.95 -3.49
CA PHE A 311 9.17 -23.32 -2.28
C PHE A 311 8.07 -22.93 -1.28
N LYS A 312 6.90 -22.50 -1.75
CA LYS A 312 5.75 -22.22 -0.88
C LYS A 312 5.24 -23.49 -0.20
N TYR A 313 4.98 -24.56 -0.96
CA TYR A 313 4.38 -25.79 -0.43
C TYR A 313 5.35 -26.62 0.42
N MET A 314 6.62 -26.71 0.01
CA MET A 314 7.60 -27.57 0.68
C MET A 314 8.30 -26.88 1.84
N ASN A 315 8.58 -25.59 1.73
CA ASN A 315 9.35 -24.84 2.73
C ASN A 315 8.51 -23.82 3.50
N GLY A 316 7.29 -23.50 3.03
CA GLY A 316 6.52 -22.39 3.58
C GLY A 316 7.10 -21.04 3.21
N PHE A 317 7.87 -20.93 2.11
CA PHE A 317 8.58 -19.71 1.73
C PHE A 317 7.75 -18.82 0.80
N TYR A 318 7.35 -17.65 1.29
CA TYR A 318 6.55 -16.68 0.57
C TYR A 318 7.31 -15.39 0.28
N ARG A 319 7.53 -15.08 -1.00
CA ARG A 319 8.10 -13.79 -1.42
C ARG A 319 7.27 -12.59 -0.95
N SER A 320 5.96 -12.77 -0.77
CA SER A 320 5.06 -11.73 -0.26
C SER A 320 5.28 -11.37 1.21
N ASP A 321 5.89 -12.27 1.98
CA ASP A 321 5.98 -12.14 3.45
C ASP A 321 7.20 -11.33 3.90
N ILE A 322 8.14 -11.10 2.98
CA ILE A 322 9.38 -10.35 3.17
C ILE A 322 9.38 -9.00 2.41
N GLY A 323 8.22 -8.52 1.98
CA GLY A 323 8.00 -7.15 1.50
C GLY A 323 8.90 -6.70 0.36
N LEU A 324 9.57 -5.56 0.53
CA LEU A 324 10.47 -4.96 -0.45
C LEU A 324 11.67 -5.85 -0.78
N LEU A 325 12.08 -6.74 0.11
CA LEU A 325 13.13 -7.73 -0.17
C LEU A 325 12.63 -8.82 -1.12
N GLY A 326 11.37 -9.22 -0.98
CA GLY A 326 10.71 -10.09 -1.96
C GLY A 326 10.54 -9.40 -3.31
N ALA A 327 10.19 -8.11 -3.30
CA ALA A 327 10.13 -7.29 -4.50
C ALA A 327 11.50 -7.12 -5.17
N PHE A 328 12.58 -7.03 -4.37
CA PHE A 328 13.96 -7.06 -4.85
C PHE A 328 14.26 -8.38 -5.57
N ASN A 329 13.86 -9.53 -5.01
CA ASN A 329 14.00 -10.81 -5.71
C ASN A 329 13.24 -10.84 -7.07
N LYS A 330 12.05 -10.23 -7.15
CA LYS A 330 11.25 -10.18 -8.38
C LYS A 330 11.75 -9.17 -9.41
N PHE A 331 12.20 -7.98 -8.99
CA PHE A 331 12.42 -6.82 -9.88
C PHE A 331 13.83 -6.21 -9.82
N GLY A 332 14.71 -6.78 -9.01
CA GLY A 332 16.13 -6.47 -8.97
C GLY A 332 16.46 -5.19 -8.20
N ILE A 333 17.76 -4.93 -8.09
CA ILE A 333 18.29 -3.82 -7.28
C ILE A 333 17.86 -2.45 -7.82
N VAL A 334 17.69 -2.32 -9.15
CA VAL A 334 17.27 -1.05 -9.77
C VAL A 334 15.88 -0.67 -9.27
N TYR A 335 14.94 -1.62 -9.21
CA TYR A 335 13.61 -1.38 -8.65
C TYR A 335 13.69 -0.91 -7.19
N LEU A 336 14.46 -1.62 -6.36
CA LEU A 336 14.61 -1.28 -4.94
C LEU A 336 15.14 0.16 -4.76
N LEU A 337 16.17 0.54 -5.51
CA LEU A 337 16.74 1.89 -5.46
C LEU A 337 15.74 2.97 -5.90
N VAL A 338 14.89 2.68 -6.89
CA VAL A 338 13.83 3.59 -7.35
C VAL A 338 12.79 3.82 -6.25
N ILE A 339 12.36 2.75 -5.57
CA ILE A 339 11.41 2.85 -4.46
C ILE A 339 12.02 3.61 -3.27
N LEU A 340 13.28 3.33 -2.93
CA LEU A 340 13.99 4.04 -1.86
C LEU A 340 14.19 5.53 -2.20
N SER A 341 14.49 5.86 -3.46
CA SER A 341 14.54 7.24 -3.94
C SER A 341 13.19 7.95 -3.76
N LEU A 342 12.09 7.29 -4.11
CA LEU A 342 10.74 7.84 -3.93
C LEU A 342 10.45 8.15 -2.46
N PHE A 343 10.72 7.20 -1.55
CA PHE A 343 10.57 7.41 -0.12
C PHE A 343 11.43 8.57 0.38
N TYR A 344 12.70 8.60 -0.01
CA TYR A 344 13.62 9.65 0.38
C TYR A 344 13.11 11.04 -0.01
N ARG A 345 12.62 11.21 -1.25
CA ARG A 345 12.13 12.50 -1.75
C ARG A 345 10.89 13.00 -1.01
N ILE A 346 9.99 12.10 -0.62
CA ILE A 346 8.74 12.44 0.08
C ILE A 346 8.98 12.65 1.58
N ILE A 347 9.83 11.84 2.21
CA ILE A 347 10.07 11.86 3.65
C ILE A 347 11.09 12.94 4.04
N LYS A 348 12.08 13.25 3.20
CA LYS A 348 13.08 14.26 3.54
C LYS A 348 12.49 15.67 3.52
N LYS A 349 12.38 16.27 4.71
CA LYS A 349 11.98 17.67 4.90
C LYS A 349 13.07 18.60 4.32
N GLY A 350 12.68 19.56 3.49
CA GLY A 350 13.62 20.46 2.80
C GLY A 350 14.03 20.01 1.39
N SER A 351 13.39 18.98 0.82
CA SER A 351 13.42 18.79 -0.63
C SER A 351 12.74 19.98 -1.33
N LYS A 352 13.03 20.21 -2.62
CA LYS A 352 12.29 21.18 -3.47
C LYS A 352 10.78 20.85 -3.60
N LEU A 353 10.33 19.77 -2.94
CA LEU A 353 8.99 19.24 -2.99
C LEU A 353 8.23 19.65 -1.71
N PHE A 354 7.17 20.43 -1.89
CA PHE A 354 6.16 20.65 -0.89
C PHE A 354 5.36 19.36 -0.67
N VAL A 355 5.43 18.81 0.54
CA VAL A 355 4.69 17.62 0.96
C VAL A 355 3.89 17.96 2.22
N PRO A 356 2.54 17.84 2.22
CA PRO A 356 1.73 17.96 3.42
C PRO A 356 2.13 16.93 4.48
N ASP A 357 2.21 17.35 5.75
CA ASP A 357 2.65 16.50 6.88
C ASP A 357 1.93 15.13 6.92
N PHE A 358 0.61 15.09 6.68
CA PHE A 358 -0.14 13.83 6.72
C PHE A 358 0.24 12.85 5.61
N ILE A 359 0.67 13.35 4.44
CA ILE A 359 1.18 12.52 3.35
C ILE A 359 2.57 12.00 3.71
N GLN A 360 3.40 12.83 4.35
CA GLN A 360 4.69 12.39 4.87
C GLN A 360 4.55 11.26 5.90
N TYR A 361 3.61 11.39 6.84
CA TYR A 361 3.30 10.35 7.84
C TYR A 361 2.75 9.08 7.19
N PHE A 362 1.89 9.21 6.18
CA PHE A 362 1.41 8.09 5.39
C PHE A 362 2.58 7.34 4.72
N PHE A 363 3.49 8.04 4.01
CA PHE A 363 4.63 7.39 3.37
C PHE A 363 5.65 6.82 4.37
N LEU A 364 5.77 7.40 5.56
CA LEU A 364 6.59 6.83 6.63
C LEU A 364 6.00 5.49 7.13
N LEU A 365 4.67 5.40 7.29
CA LEU A 365 4.01 4.12 7.60
C LEU A 365 4.25 3.09 6.49
N VAL A 366 4.05 3.48 5.23
CA VAL A 366 4.26 2.60 4.06
C VAL A 366 5.70 2.08 4.08
N LEU A 367 6.70 2.94 4.30
CA LEU A 367 8.10 2.52 4.40
C LEU A 367 8.33 1.48 5.52
N LEU A 368 7.90 1.79 6.75
CA LEU A 368 8.11 0.92 7.92
C LEU A 368 7.44 -0.46 7.76
N THR A 369 6.27 -0.48 7.10
CA THR A 369 5.51 -1.72 6.89
C THR A 369 5.94 -2.49 5.63
N SER A 370 6.68 -1.86 4.71
CA SER A 370 7.12 -2.50 3.48
C SER A 370 8.48 -3.20 3.56
N ILE A 371 9.34 -2.93 4.54
CA ILE A 371 10.67 -3.56 4.62
C ILE A 371 10.57 -5.08 4.84
N SER A 372 9.70 -5.54 5.73
CA SER A 372 9.53 -6.96 6.10
C SER A 372 8.06 -7.39 6.23
N GLY A 373 7.16 -6.62 5.59
CA GLY A 373 5.72 -6.85 5.57
C GLY A 373 5.20 -6.87 4.14
N ALA A 374 4.15 -6.12 3.82
CA ALA A 374 3.57 -6.11 2.47
C ALA A 374 4.30 -5.16 1.52
N ASN A 375 4.56 -5.60 0.27
CA ASN A 375 4.95 -4.70 -0.80
C ASN A 375 3.71 -4.05 -1.45
N TYR A 376 3.40 -2.82 -1.07
CA TYR A 376 2.22 -2.10 -1.58
C TYR A 376 2.33 -1.63 -3.04
N PHE A 377 3.52 -1.65 -3.64
CA PHE A 377 3.74 -1.12 -4.99
C PHE A 377 3.34 -2.10 -6.10
N GLU A 378 2.94 -3.32 -5.72
CA GLU A 378 2.57 -4.43 -6.60
C GLU A 378 1.06 -4.75 -6.58
N ILE A 379 0.32 -4.20 -5.60
CA ILE A 379 -1.07 -4.57 -5.31
C ILE A 379 -2.01 -3.53 -5.96
N PRO A 380 -2.99 -3.92 -6.81
CA PRO A 380 -3.87 -2.99 -7.51
C PRO A 380 -4.55 -1.94 -6.61
N SER A 381 -5.09 -2.39 -5.47
CA SER A 381 -5.76 -1.55 -4.47
C SER A 381 -4.84 -0.47 -3.90
N CYS A 382 -3.56 -0.80 -3.77
CA CYS A 382 -2.54 0.08 -3.24
C CYS A 382 -1.97 1.01 -4.32
N ILE A 383 -1.80 0.53 -5.54
CA ILE A 383 -1.31 1.35 -6.66
C ILE A 383 -2.26 2.52 -6.91
N PHE A 384 -3.58 2.31 -6.91
CA PHE A 384 -4.55 3.38 -7.16
C PHE A 384 -4.41 4.57 -6.19
N ILE A 385 -4.26 4.30 -4.89
CA ILE A 385 -4.08 5.36 -3.91
C ILE A 385 -2.70 6.00 -4.02
N LEU A 386 -1.65 5.23 -4.29
CA LEU A 386 -0.30 5.75 -4.50
C LEU A 386 -0.24 6.70 -5.71
N ILE A 387 -0.79 6.31 -6.87
CA ILE A 387 -0.84 7.19 -8.06
C ILE A 387 -1.66 8.45 -7.78
N SER A 388 -2.74 8.35 -7.00
CA SER A 388 -3.59 9.48 -6.64
C SER A 388 -2.83 10.49 -5.77
N ILE A 389 -2.09 10.00 -4.77
CA ILE A 389 -1.27 10.85 -3.89
C ILE A 389 -0.12 11.49 -4.67
N LEU A 390 0.60 10.71 -5.49
CA LEU A 390 1.70 11.24 -6.31
C LEU A 390 1.20 12.29 -7.30
N TYR A 391 0.04 12.09 -7.92
CA TYR A 391 -0.59 13.10 -8.78
C TYR A 391 -0.96 14.38 -8.02
N ILE A 392 -1.51 14.26 -6.80
CA ILE A 392 -1.80 15.42 -5.94
C ILE A 392 -0.52 16.20 -5.62
N LEU A 393 0.55 15.50 -5.25
CA LEU A 393 1.85 16.11 -4.96
C LEU A 393 2.43 16.79 -6.21
N ASP A 394 2.38 16.12 -7.36
CA ASP A 394 2.88 16.65 -8.63
C ASP A 394 2.20 17.99 -8.96
N LYS A 395 0.87 18.01 -9.02
CA LYS A 395 0.09 19.23 -9.34
C LYS A 395 0.26 20.36 -8.31
N THR A 396 0.44 20.00 -7.04
CA THR A 396 0.66 21.00 -5.97
C THR A 396 2.03 21.67 -6.15
N ASN A 397 3.04 20.90 -6.57
CA ASN A 397 4.39 21.40 -6.73
C ASN A 397 4.63 22.14 -8.04
N GLU A 398 3.92 21.78 -9.12
CA GLU A 398 3.92 22.57 -10.36
C GLU A 398 3.39 23.99 -10.15
N LYS A 399 2.36 24.15 -9.29
CA LYS A 399 1.84 25.48 -8.94
C LYS A 399 2.85 26.29 -8.14
N ASN A 400 3.51 25.66 -7.16
CA ASN A 400 4.49 26.33 -6.32
C ASN A 400 5.74 26.76 -7.11
N SER A 401 6.19 25.97 -8.10
CA SER A 401 7.31 26.36 -8.96
C SER A 401 6.99 27.56 -9.86
N ASN A 402 5.75 27.70 -10.31
CA ASN A 402 5.33 28.83 -11.16
C ASN A 402 5.11 30.14 -10.36
N CYS A 403 4.85 30.07 -9.05
CA CYS A 403 4.78 31.26 -8.19
C CYS A 403 6.17 31.83 -7.85
N ASN A 404 7.22 31.00 -7.85
CA ASN A 404 8.58 31.43 -7.51
C ASN A 404 9.37 31.98 -8.73
N THR A 405 8.78 32.00 -9.92
CA THR A 405 9.41 32.55 -11.15
C THR A 405 9.01 34.01 -11.46
N HIS A 406 8.38 34.71 -10.50
CA HIS A 406 7.96 36.11 -10.62
C HIS A 406 8.52 37.01 -9.50
N ILE A 407 9.70 36.68 -8.95
CA ILE A 407 10.45 37.57 -8.05
C ILE A 407 11.67 38.10 -8.79
#